data_AF-A0A9X1YWU1-F1
#
_entry.id   AF-A0A9X1YWU1-F1
#
_cell.length_a   1.000
_cell.length_b   1.000
_cell.length_c   1.000
_cell.angle_alpha   90.00
_cell.angle_beta   90.00
_cell.angle_gamma   90.00
#
_symmetry.space_group_name_H-M   'P 1'
#
loop_
_entity.id
_entity.type
_entity.pdbx_description
1 polymer ?
#
loop_
_entity_poly.entity_id
_entity_poly.type
_entity_poly.pdbx_seq_one_letter_code
_entity_poly.pdbx_strand_id
1 'polypeptide(L)'
;MYTNKHATRLAQQTLQAVQMIDDISRWKSDLEWFSTFDIEDANTKLGHAKRAVQMVGNRLAEHKHKIMSSQQRLAELKEIAGGFFSSFWRSAEQTVAHRQCTELESLLKSLRQSAADDQVMLDAYEKDVCKLTESLLRHRGLNPLEAQATMASKSEELARLQDEIEETRRASEHWESMAGEVLRKWKCALSELAKIERDIAQAEGFERELSSAMTSREKAMIHQRCEARFQNGRPGAVLSRLNGEQRKLQRDADKLQSRLKDIIRLLDKQIKTLIIDGNNLCYEPMEQGKGRFIGLAALKALVPHLSKSYNVTLMFDPGIRQRLSLDDFALKEMFPEANVIVMPPEIKADEGLLAAAEFDTGAYVISNDHFADYPEQPAVQENRVLKHIVHPRSVQIHQLQLNIPY
;
A
#
# COMPACT_ATOMS: atom_id res chain seq x y z
N MET A 1 15.18 4.10 -6.15
CA MET A 1 15.07 4.54 -4.74
C MET A 1 14.75 3.30 -3.92
N TYR A 2 15.53 3.01 -2.88
CA TYR A 2 15.38 1.77 -2.10
C TYR A 2 14.09 1.81 -1.27
N THR A 3 13.07 1.07 -1.70
CA THR A 3 11.73 1.07 -1.08
C THR A 3 11.18 -0.34 -1.01
N ASN A 4 10.42 -0.60 0.06
CA ASN A 4 9.65 -1.83 0.19
C ASN A 4 8.43 -1.79 -0.75
N LYS A 5 8.58 -2.33 -1.96
CA LYS A 5 7.49 -2.39 -2.94
C LYS A 5 6.33 -3.28 -2.48
N HIS A 6 6.63 -4.30 -1.68
CA HIS A 6 5.62 -5.19 -1.11
C HIS A 6 4.69 -4.44 -0.15
N ALA A 7 5.20 -3.50 0.65
CA ALA A 7 4.35 -2.67 1.51
C ALA A 7 3.33 -1.84 0.72
N THR A 8 3.74 -1.25 -0.41
CA THR A 8 2.81 -0.50 -1.28
C THR A 8 1.78 -1.41 -1.93
N ARG A 9 2.20 -2.56 -2.46
CA ARG A 9 1.30 -3.56 -3.05
C ARG A 9 0.31 -4.10 -2.02
N LEU A 10 0.77 -4.39 -0.80
CA LEU A 10 -0.06 -4.86 0.31
C LEU A 10 -1.18 -3.86 0.62
N ALA A 11 -0.88 -2.56 0.66
CA ALA A 11 -1.90 -1.53 0.89
C ALA A 11 -2.97 -1.51 -0.22
N GLN A 12 -2.56 -1.67 -1.48
CA GLN A 12 -3.49 -1.72 -2.62
C GLN A 12 -4.37 -2.98 -2.59
N GLN A 13 -3.77 -4.15 -2.38
CA GLN A 13 -4.50 -5.42 -2.30
C GLN A 13 -5.48 -5.43 -1.12
N THR A 14 -5.07 -4.88 0.04
CA THR A 14 -5.96 -4.75 1.21
C THR A 14 -7.17 -3.87 0.90
N LEU A 15 -6.97 -2.74 0.20
CA LEU A 15 -8.08 -1.88 -0.21
C LEU A 15 -9.03 -2.60 -1.16
N GLN A 16 -8.50 -3.34 -2.14
CA GLN A 16 -9.30 -4.14 -3.07
C GLN A 16 -10.10 -5.22 -2.34
N ALA A 17 -9.51 -5.90 -1.36
CA ALA A 17 -10.21 -6.91 -0.56
C ALA A 17 -11.39 -6.30 0.22
N VAL A 18 -11.22 -5.11 0.80
CA VAL A 18 -12.31 -4.39 1.49
C VAL A 18 -13.46 -4.08 0.52
N GLN A 19 -13.16 -3.58 -0.69
CA GLN A 19 -14.17 -3.31 -1.70
C GLN A 19 -14.94 -4.58 -2.12
N MET A 20 -14.25 -5.71 -2.26
CA MET A 20 -14.88 -6.98 -2.59
C MET A 20 -15.76 -7.51 -1.46
N ILE A 21 -15.34 -7.33 -0.20
CA ILE A 21 -16.16 -7.67 0.98
C ILE A 21 -17.44 -6.83 1.01
N ASP A 22 -17.33 -5.53 0.76
CA ASP A 22 -18.49 -4.63 0.71
C ASP A 22 -19.45 -5.03 -0.42
N ASP A 23 -18.94 -5.36 -1.61
CA ASP A 23 -19.74 -5.86 -2.74
C ASP A 23 -20.48 -7.16 -2.38
N ILE A 24 -19.78 -8.14 -1.81
CA ILE A 24 -20.38 -9.41 -1.39
C ILE A 24 -21.47 -9.15 -0.33
N SER A 25 -21.23 -8.25 0.61
CA SER A 25 -22.21 -7.87 1.63
C SER A 25 -23.45 -7.23 1.02
N ARG A 26 -23.31 -6.37 0.01
CA ARG A 26 -24.44 -5.75 -0.72
C ARG A 26 -25.28 -6.81 -1.41
N TRP A 27 -24.65 -7.72 -2.16
CA TRP A 27 -25.36 -8.82 -2.80
C TRP A 27 -26.08 -9.72 -1.80
N LYS A 28 -25.46 -9.98 -0.65
CA LYS A 28 -26.09 -10.75 0.44
C LYS A 28 -27.34 -10.06 0.96
N SER A 29 -27.27 -8.75 1.22
CA SER A 29 -28.43 -7.96 1.65
C SER A 29 -29.53 -7.89 0.58
N ASP A 30 -29.17 -7.81 -0.70
CA ASP A 30 -30.12 -7.82 -1.81
C ASP A 30 -30.86 -9.17 -1.91
N LEU A 31 -30.13 -10.29 -1.76
CA LEU A 31 -30.73 -11.63 -1.74
C LEU A 31 -31.61 -11.86 -0.51
N GLU A 32 -31.19 -11.39 0.66
CA GLU A 32 -31.99 -11.47 1.88
C GLU A 32 -33.29 -10.68 1.74
N TRP A 33 -33.20 -9.43 1.26
CA TRP A 33 -34.37 -8.62 0.93
C TRP A 33 -35.27 -9.31 -0.09
N PHE A 34 -34.72 -9.87 -1.17
CA PHE A 34 -35.49 -10.59 -2.19
C PHE A 34 -36.23 -11.79 -1.60
N SER A 35 -35.55 -12.60 -0.78
CA SER A 35 -36.12 -13.81 -0.17
C SER A 35 -37.26 -13.53 0.83
N THR A 36 -37.28 -12.32 1.40
CA THR A 36 -38.26 -11.91 2.41
C THR A 36 -39.34 -10.98 1.85
N PHE A 37 -39.21 -10.56 0.59
CA PHE A 37 -40.16 -9.64 -0.04
C PHE A 37 -41.43 -10.37 -0.48
N ASP A 38 -42.55 -9.99 0.11
CA ASP A 38 -43.87 -10.52 -0.24
C ASP A 38 -44.46 -9.75 -1.43
N ILE A 39 -44.42 -10.39 -2.61
CA ILE A 39 -44.94 -9.84 -3.86
C ILE A 39 -46.47 -9.65 -3.80
N GLU A 40 -47.19 -10.56 -3.15
CA GLU A 40 -48.66 -10.53 -3.09
C GLU A 40 -49.13 -9.39 -2.19
N ASP A 41 -48.53 -9.25 -1.01
CA ASP A 41 -48.79 -8.14 -0.10
C ASP A 41 -48.42 -6.80 -0.76
N ALA A 42 -47.27 -6.71 -1.42
CA ALA A 42 -46.85 -5.49 -2.13
C ALA A 42 -47.81 -5.09 -3.27
N ASN A 43 -48.27 -6.06 -4.07
CA ASN A 43 -49.27 -5.79 -5.12
C ASN A 43 -50.64 -5.40 -4.53
N THR A 44 -51.05 -6.03 -3.43
CA THR A 44 -52.29 -5.70 -2.72
C THR A 44 -52.25 -4.28 -2.18
N LYS A 45 -51.16 -3.89 -1.51
CA LYS A 45 -50.90 -2.54 -1.02
C LYS A 45 -50.84 -1.53 -2.16
N LEU A 46 -50.19 -1.85 -3.29
CA LEU A 46 -50.13 -0.98 -4.45
C LEU A 46 -51.53 -0.76 -5.05
N GLY A 47 -52.33 -1.82 -5.17
CA GLY A 47 -53.72 -1.72 -5.61
C GLY A 47 -54.57 -0.84 -4.69
N HIS A 48 -54.41 -1.00 -3.37
CA HIS A 48 -55.06 -0.13 -2.39
C HIS A 48 -54.63 1.33 -2.50
N ALA A 49 -53.32 1.60 -2.57
CA ALA A 49 -52.79 2.94 -2.69
C ALA A 49 -53.26 3.62 -3.98
N LYS A 50 -53.25 2.92 -5.13
CA LYS A 50 -53.77 3.46 -6.40
C LYS A 50 -55.25 3.80 -6.33
N ARG A 51 -56.08 2.94 -5.72
CA ARG A 51 -57.50 3.23 -5.50
C ARG A 51 -57.69 4.43 -4.58
N ALA A 52 -56.87 4.56 -3.54
CA ALA A 52 -56.90 5.68 -2.63
C ALA A 52 -56.51 7.00 -3.32
N VAL A 53 -55.45 7.00 -4.15
CA VAL A 53 -55.06 8.14 -5.01
C VAL A 53 -56.25 8.58 -5.87
N GLN A 54 -56.91 7.65 -6.55
CA GLN A 54 -58.06 7.97 -7.40
C GLN A 54 -59.24 8.54 -6.59
N MET A 55 -59.57 7.91 -5.46
CA MET A 55 -60.69 8.33 -4.61
C MET A 55 -60.44 9.71 -3.97
N VAL A 56 -59.27 9.92 -3.36
CA VAL A 56 -58.90 11.19 -2.72
C VAL A 56 -58.72 12.28 -3.77
N GLY A 57 -58.14 11.96 -4.93
CA GLY A 57 -58.03 12.88 -6.07
C GLY A 57 -59.39 13.36 -6.57
N ASN A 58 -60.37 12.46 -6.69
CA ASN A 58 -61.74 12.81 -7.04
C ASN A 58 -62.38 13.71 -5.97
N ARG A 59 -62.25 13.35 -4.68
CA ARG A 59 -62.78 14.15 -3.57
C ARG A 59 -62.16 15.55 -3.52
N LEU A 60 -60.85 15.64 -3.74
CA LEU A 60 -60.13 16.91 -3.84
C LEU A 60 -60.64 17.75 -5.01
N ALA A 61 -60.88 17.15 -6.17
CA ALA A 61 -61.45 17.83 -7.33
C ALA A 61 -62.87 18.36 -7.03
N GLU A 62 -63.70 17.56 -6.35
CA GLU A 62 -65.02 18.00 -5.88
C GLU A 62 -64.94 19.15 -4.89
N HIS A 63 -64.03 19.09 -3.90
CA HIS A 63 -63.81 20.17 -2.95
C HIS A 63 -63.34 21.45 -3.66
N LYS A 64 -62.40 21.35 -4.61
CA LYS A 64 -61.95 22.49 -5.43
C LYS A 64 -63.10 23.09 -6.24
N HIS A 65 -63.94 22.26 -6.85
CA HIS A 65 -65.12 22.72 -7.58
C HIS A 65 -66.12 23.45 -6.66
N LYS A 66 -66.44 22.87 -5.50
CA LYS A 66 -67.33 23.48 -4.49
C LYS A 66 -66.78 24.78 -3.92
N ILE A 67 -65.46 24.88 -3.70
CA ILE A 67 -64.80 26.11 -3.29
C ILE A 67 -65.01 27.18 -4.36
N MET A 68 -64.75 26.87 -5.63
CA MET A 68 -64.89 27.81 -6.73
C MET A 68 -66.34 28.30 -6.90
N SER A 69 -67.32 27.39 -6.91
CA SER A 69 -68.73 27.76 -7.01
C SER A 69 -69.22 28.57 -5.81
N SER A 70 -68.75 28.24 -4.60
CA SER A 70 -69.09 28.98 -3.37
C SER A 70 -68.42 30.35 -3.33
N GLN A 71 -67.21 30.51 -3.87
CA GLN A 71 -66.55 31.81 -4.03
C GLN A 71 -67.29 32.71 -5.00
N GLN A 72 -67.74 32.17 -6.14
CA GLN A 72 -68.54 32.92 -7.10
C GLN A 72 -69.86 33.41 -6.49
N ARG A 73 -70.57 32.52 -5.79
CA ARG A 73 -71.83 32.86 -5.11
C ARG A 73 -71.63 33.86 -3.96
N LEU A 74 -70.49 33.77 -3.25
CA LEU A 74 -70.11 34.76 -2.24
C LEU A 74 -69.88 36.15 -2.87
N ALA A 75 -69.26 36.22 -4.04
CA ALA A 75 -69.04 37.49 -4.74
C ALA A 75 -70.38 38.14 -5.13
N GLU A 76 -71.30 37.37 -5.71
CA GLU A 76 -72.66 37.81 -6.05
C GLU A 76 -73.44 38.31 -4.81
N LEU A 77 -73.40 37.56 -3.70
CA LEU A 77 -74.09 37.94 -2.47
C LEU A 77 -73.44 39.15 -1.77
N LYS A 78 -72.12 39.36 -1.93
CA LYS A 78 -71.43 40.55 -1.40
C LYS A 78 -71.82 41.82 -2.15
N GLU A 79 -72.11 41.74 -3.44
CA GLU A 79 -72.67 42.87 -4.21
C GLU A 79 -74.05 43.28 -3.69
N ILE A 80 -74.90 42.30 -3.37
CA ILE A 80 -76.26 42.53 -2.83
C ILE A 80 -76.23 43.00 -1.36
N ALA A 81 -75.33 42.44 -0.54
CA ALA A 81 -75.23 42.76 0.89
C ALA A 81 -74.70 44.19 1.15
N GLY A 82 -74.05 44.82 0.16
CA GLY A 82 -73.54 46.19 0.23
C GLY A 82 -72.26 46.36 1.05
N GLY A 83 -71.59 47.51 0.89
CA GLY A 83 -70.33 47.84 1.56
C GLY A 83 -70.49 48.23 3.05
N PHE A 84 -69.39 48.60 3.71
CA PHE A 84 -69.36 48.96 5.14
C PHE A 84 -70.44 49.98 5.56
N PHE A 85 -70.74 50.96 4.69
CA PHE A 85 -71.77 51.99 4.96
C PHE A 85 -73.22 51.48 4.94
N SER A 86 -73.50 50.29 4.39
CA SER A 86 -74.84 49.66 4.43
C SER A 86 -75.17 49.03 5.80
N SER A 87 -74.18 48.89 6.69
CA SER A 87 -74.34 48.27 8.01
C SER A 87 -75.20 49.06 8.99
N PHE A 88 -75.37 50.37 8.75
CA PHE A 88 -76.17 51.26 9.62
C PHE A 88 -77.66 51.28 9.28
N TRP A 89 -78.04 50.87 8.06
CA TRP A 89 -79.43 50.82 7.58
C TRP A 89 -79.61 49.68 6.57
N ARG A 90 -79.73 48.45 7.07
CA ARG A 90 -79.91 47.27 6.21
C ARG A 90 -81.38 47.06 5.87
N SER A 91 -81.67 46.84 4.59
CA SER A 91 -82.96 46.25 4.19
C SER A 91 -83.07 44.80 4.71
N ALA A 92 -84.29 44.25 4.73
CA ALA A 92 -84.49 42.85 5.06
C ALA A 92 -83.68 41.92 4.13
N GLU A 93 -83.61 42.26 2.84
CA GLU A 93 -82.82 41.54 1.82
C GLU A 93 -81.32 41.61 2.09
N GLN A 94 -80.78 42.76 2.49
CA GLN A 94 -79.37 42.92 2.86
C GLN A 94 -79.01 42.16 4.14
N THR A 95 -79.93 42.08 5.09
CA THR A 95 -79.73 41.30 6.33
C THR A 95 -79.67 39.80 6.05
N VAL A 96 -80.51 39.30 5.14
CA VAL A 96 -80.48 37.91 4.68
C VAL A 96 -79.20 37.62 3.90
N ALA A 97 -78.82 38.49 2.95
CA ALA A 97 -77.60 38.36 2.17
C ALA A 97 -76.34 38.36 3.06
N HIS A 98 -76.30 39.19 4.10
CA HIS A 98 -75.18 39.20 5.03
C HIS A 98 -75.07 37.89 5.85
N ARG A 99 -76.18 37.33 6.33
CA ARG A 99 -76.16 36.02 7.02
C ARG A 99 -75.68 34.90 6.09
N GLN A 100 -76.17 34.88 4.86
CA GLN A 100 -75.74 33.92 3.83
C GLN A 100 -74.25 34.07 3.50
N CYS A 101 -73.72 35.30 3.42
CA CYS A 101 -72.29 35.54 3.27
C CYS A 101 -71.47 34.94 4.42
N THR A 102 -71.87 35.17 5.67
CA THR A 102 -71.16 34.62 6.84
C THR A 102 -71.18 33.08 6.85
N GLU A 103 -72.32 32.47 6.53
CA GLU A 103 -72.46 31.03 6.38
C GLU A 103 -71.56 30.48 5.27
N LEU A 104 -71.57 31.12 4.09
CA LEU A 104 -70.69 30.76 2.96
C LEU A 104 -69.21 30.93 3.28
N GLU A 105 -68.81 31.96 4.03
CA GLU A 105 -67.42 32.13 4.48
C GLU A 105 -66.99 31.01 5.42
N SER A 106 -67.87 30.60 6.36
CA SER A 106 -67.61 29.46 7.25
C SER A 106 -67.47 28.14 6.47
N LEU A 107 -68.33 27.93 5.46
CA LEU A 107 -68.30 26.76 4.59
C LEU A 107 -67.05 26.76 3.69
N LEU A 108 -66.65 27.91 3.17
CA LEU A 108 -65.41 28.04 2.40
C LEU A 108 -64.18 27.71 3.25
N LYS A 109 -64.16 28.10 4.52
CA LYS A 109 -63.09 27.76 5.44
C LYS A 109 -63.01 26.24 5.66
N SER A 110 -64.14 25.56 5.92
CA SER A 110 -64.15 24.12 6.12
C SER A 110 -63.81 23.32 4.86
N LEU A 111 -64.30 23.76 3.69
CA LEU A 111 -63.96 23.16 2.40
C LEU A 111 -62.48 23.31 2.08
N ARG A 112 -61.89 24.48 2.35
CA ARG A 112 -60.44 24.70 2.14
C ARG A 112 -59.59 23.83 3.06
N GLN A 113 -60.00 23.68 4.32
CA GLN A 113 -59.31 22.76 5.24
C GLN A 113 -59.39 21.32 4.73
N SER A 114 -60.59 20.87 4.36
CA SER A 114 -60.80 19.51 3.83
C SER A 114 -60.00 19.27 2.55
N ALA A 115 -59.91 20.26 1.65
CA ALA A 115 -59.09 20.18 0.45
C ALA A 115 -57.59 20.13 0.77
N ALA A 116 -57.12 20.84 1.79
CA ALA A 116 -55.73 20.78 2.23
C ALA A 116 -55.38 19.41 2.83
N ASP A 117 -56.27 18.86 3.67
CA ASP A 117 -56.11 17.53 4.26
C ASP A 117 -56.12 16.44 3.18
N ASP A 118 -57.03 16.54 2.20
CA ASP A 118 -57.07 15.65 1.04
C ASP A 118 -55.80 15.73 0.18
N GLN A 119 -55.22 16.93 0.00
CA GLN A 119 -53.96 17.08 -0.72
C GLN A 119 -52.80 16.39 0.01
N VAL A 120 -52.69 16.54 1.33
CA VAL A 120 -51.65 15.86 2.14
C VAL A 120 -51.80 14.34 2.04
N MET A 121 -53.02 13.83 2.11
CA MET A 121 -53.30 12.40 1.95
C MET A 121 -52.96 11.89 0.55
N LEU A 122 -53.28 12.67 -0.49
CA LEU A 122 -52.95 12.35 -1.87
C LEU A 122 -51.43 12.22 -2.05
N ASP A 123 -50.66 13.21 -1.60
CA ASP A 123 -49.20 13.22 -1.69
C ASP A 123 -48.58 12.01 -0.96
N ALA A 124 -49.14 11.62 0.18
CA ALA A 124 -48.71 10.43 0.92
C ALA A 124 -48.96 9.13 0.13
N TYR A 125 -50.17 8.96 -0.42
CA TYR A 125 -50.49 7.77 -1.22
C TYR A 125 -49.70 7.71 -2.53
N GLU A 126 -49.46 8.85 -3.20
CA GLU A 126 -48.62 8.90 -4.40
C GLU A 126 -47.17 8.47 -4.10
N LYS A 127 -46.62 8.91 -2.96
CA LYS A 127 -45.29 8.47 -2.50
C LYS A 127 -45.24 6.97 -2.24
N ASP A 128 -46.29 6.40 -1.65
CA ASP A 128 -46.39 4.96 -1.43
C ASP A 128 -46.50 4.19 -2.76
N VAL A 129 -47.28 4.68 -3.72
CA VAL A 129 -47.36 4.10 -5.08
C VAL A 129 -45.97 4.07 -5.73
N CYS A 130 -45.19 5.16 -5.67
CA CYS A 130 -43.83 5.19 -6.20
C CYS A 130 -42.93 4.15 -5.53
N LYS A 131 -42.85 4.15 -4.20
CA LYS A 131 -42.00 3.21 -3.43
C LYS A 131 -42.32 1.74 -3.69
N LEU A 132 -43.61 1.40 -3.72
CA LEU A 132 -44.06 0.03 -3.98
C LEU A 132 -43.77 -0.37 -5.42
N THR A 133 -43.95 0.54 -6.38
CA THR A 133 -43.62 0.30 -7.79
C THR A 133 -42.12 0.07 -7.97
N GLU A 134 -41.27 0.90 -7.38
CA GLU A 134 -39.80 0.73 -7.38
C GLU A 134 -39.39 -0.60 -6.75
N SER A 135 -39.98 -0.97 -5.61
CA SER A 135 -39.69 -2.24 -4.93
C SER A 135 -40.09 -3.44 -5.79
N LEU A 136 -41.26 -3.41 -6.43
CA LEU A 136 -41.69 -4.46 -7.36
C LEU A 136 -40.81 -4.55 -8.60
N LEU A 137 -40.35 -3.41 -9.13
CA LEU A 137 -39.41 -3.37 -10.26
C LEU A 137 -38.05 -3.95 -9.84
N ARG A 138 -37.52 -3.56 -8.68
CA ARG A 138 -36.28 -4.12 -8.12
C ARG A 138 -36.37 -5.62 -7.94
N HIS A 139 -37.48 -6.12 -7.39
CA HIS A 139 -37.71 -7.55 -7.22
C HIS A 139 -37.74 -8.27 -8.58
N ARG A 140 -38.42 -7.71 -9.58
CA ARG A 140 -38.46 -8.31 -10.94
C ARG A 140 -37.10 -8.29 -11.65
N GLY A 141 -36.29 -7.28 -11.37
CA GLY A 141 -34.98 -7.10 -12.00
C GLY A 141 -33.86 -7.95 -11.38
N LEU A 142 -34.03 -8.42 -10.14
CA LEU A 142 -33.03 -9.26 -9.49
C LEU A 142 -33.18 -10.72 -9.93
N ASN A 143 -32.10 -11.29 -10.46
CA ASN A 143 -31.98 -12.72 -10.73
C ASN A 143 -31.20 -13.40 -9.58
N PRO A 144 -31.86 -14.19 -8.71
CA PRO A 144 -31.21 -14.76 -7.54
C PRO A 144 -30.08 -15.72 -7.89
N LEU A 145 -30.20 -16.48 -8.97
CA LEU A 145 -29.18 -17.44 -9.40
C LEU A 145 -27.93 -16.72 -9.89
N GLU A 146 -28.10 -15.64 -10.66
CA GLU A 146 -27.00 -14.80 -11.13
C GLU A 146 -26.32 -14.06 -9.98
N ALA A 147 -27.09 -13.53 -9.03
CA ALA A 147 -26.55 -12.91 -7.82
C ALA A 147 -25.75 -13.90 -6.97
N GLN A 148 -26.27 -15.12 -6.76
CA GLN A 148 -25.56 -16.19 -6.05
C GLN A 148 -24.27 -16.61 -6.77
N ALA A 149 -24.32 -16.78 -8.10
CA ALA A 149 -23.14 -17.12 -8.90
C ALA A 149 -22.09 -15.99 -8.85
N THR A 150 -22.52 -14.73 -8.92
CA THR A 150 -21.65 -13.56 -8.81
C THR A 150 -20.99 -13.49 -7.44
N MET A 151 -21.75 -13.72 -6.36
CA MET A 151 -21.22 -13.80 -5.00
C MET A 151 -20.19 -14.93 -4.87
N ALA A 152 -20.49 -16.12 -5.38
CA ALA A 152 -19.57 -17.25 -5.33
C ALA A 152 -18.25 -16.94 -6.05
N SER A 153 -18.31 -16.38 -7.26
CA SER A 153 -17.13 -15.95 -8.02
C SER A 153 -16.31 -14.90 -7.25
N LYS A 154 -16.97 -13.86 -6.73
CA LYS A 154 -16.30 -12.81 -5.93
C LYS A 154 -15.70 -13.35 -4.65
N SER A 155 -16.35 -14.30 -3.98
CA SER A 155 -15.82 -14.95 -2.78
C SER A 155 -14.58 -15.80 -3.09
N GLU A 156 -14.56 -16.50 -4.21
CA GLU A 156 -13.39 -17.25 -4.66
C GLU A 156 -12.22 -16.31 -5.02
N GLU A 157 -12.50 -15.22 -5.74
CA GLU A 157 -11.51 -14.18 -6.02
C GLU A 157 -10.98 -13.52 -4.74
N LEU A 158 -11.85 -13.25 -3.76
CA LEU A 158 -11.45 -12.73 -2.46
C LEU A 158 -10.54 -13.71 -1.71
N ALA A 159 -10.83 -15.01 -1.74
CA ALA A 159 -9.99 -16.02 -1.12
C ALA A 159 -8.59 -16.05 -1.77
N ARG A 160 -8.52 -16.04 -3.12
CA ARG A 160 -7.25 -15.93 -3.84
C ARG A 160 -6.48 -14.66 -3.48
N LEU A 161 -7.17 -13.52 -3.42
CA LEU A 161 -6.56 -12.24 -3.06
C LEU A 161 -6.05 -12.24 -1.61
N GLN A 162 -6.75 -12.91 -0.68
CA GLN A 162 -6.31 -13.07 0.71
C GLN A 162 -5.01 -13.87 0.81
N ASP A 163 -4.87 -14.95 0.03
CA ASP A 163 -3.63 -15.72 -0.05
C ASP A 163 -2.48 -14.87 -0.61
N GLU A 164 -2.73 -14.09 -1.67
CA GLU A 164 -1.75 -13.15 -2.22
C GLU A 164 -1.34 -12.04 -1.23
N ILE A 165 -2.30 -11.54 -0.44
CA ILE A 165 -2.07 -10.56 0.62
C ILE A 165 -1.12 -11.15 1.66
N GLU A 166 -1.37 -12.39 2.08
CA GLU A 166 -0.55 -13.07 3.08
C GLU A 166 0.88 -13.32 2.56
N GLU A 167 1.04 -13.74 1.31
CA GLU A 167 2.35 -13.89 0.69
C GLU A 167 3.08 -12.53 0.59
N THR A 168 2.37 -11.50 0.15
CA THR A 168 2.94 -10.14 0.02
C THR A 168 3.31 -9.56 1.39
N ARG A 169 2.52 -9.84 2.43
CA ARG A 169 2.80 -9.47 3.82
C ARG A 169 4.09 -10.12 4.31
N ARG A 170 4.25 -11.43 4.12
CA ARG A 170 5.49 -12.15 4.48
C ARG A 170 6.70 -11.59 3.75
N ALA A 171 6.57 -11.29 2.46
CA ALA A 171 7.64 -10.66 1.68
C ALA A 171 7.98 -9.25 2.21
N SER A 172 6.98 -8.46 2.59
CA SER A 172 7.16 -7.13 3.18
C SER A 172 7.84 -7.20 4.56
N GLU A 173 7.43 -8.12 5.41
CA GLU A 173 8.03 -8.34 6.74
C GLU A 173 9.48 -8.82 6.61
N HIS A 174 9.74 -9.73 5.67
CA HIS A 174 11.09 -10.19 5.36
C HIS A 174 11.97 -9.02 4.87
N TRP A 175 11.47 -8.20 3.94
CA TRP A 175 12.19 -7.00 3.49
C TRP A 175 12.51 -6.07 4.66
N GLU A 176 11.54 -5.80 5.54
CA GLU A 176 11.71 -4.91 6.68
C GLU A 176 12.74 -5.45 7.69
N SER A 177 12.71 -6.76 7.96
CA SER A 177 13.68 -7.45 8.81
C SER A 177 15.11 -7.34 8.25
N MET A 178 15.26 -7.49 6.94
CA MET A 178 16.56 -7.50 6.25
C MET A 178 17.14 -6.08 6.07
N ALA A 179 16.33 -5.15 5.56
CA ALA A 179 16.78 -3.87 5.04
C ALA A 179 16.36 -2.67 5.87
N GLY A 180 15.35 -2.81 6.75
CA GLY A 180 14.68 -1.69 7.40
C GLY A 180 15.62 -0.83 8.25
N GLU A 181 16.44 -1.46 9.11
CA GLU A 181 17.38 -0.75 9.97
C GLU A 181 18.49 -0.05 9.15
N VAL A 182 19.07 -0.76 8.17
CA VAL A 182 20.14 -0.22 7.32
C VAL A 182 19.61 0.97 6.52
N LEU A 183 18.40 0.87 5.95
CA LEU A 183 17.75 1.97 5.24
C LEU A 183 17.54 3.18 6.16
N ARG A 184 17.04 2.97 7.38
CA ARG A 184 16.84 4.06 8.36
C ARG A 184 18.15 4.75 8.69
N LYS A 185 19.20 3.99 9.00
CA LYS A 185 20.55 4.53 9.30
C LYS A 185 21.11 5.31 8.12
N TRP A 186 20.98 4.80 6.90
CA TRP A 186 21.43 5.49 5.69
C TRP A 186 20.69 6.81 5.48
N LYS A 187 19.37 6.83 5.63
CA LYS A 187 18.58 8.07 5.55
C LYS A 187 18.97 9.09 6.62
N CYS A 188 19.24 8.65 7.85
CA CYS A 188 19.74 9.54 8.90
C CYS A 188 21.09 10.15 8.52
N ALA A 189 22.04 9.34 8.03
CA ALA A 189 23.35 9.82 7.59
C ALA A 189 23.24 10.85 6.45
N LEU A 190 22.35 10.62 5.46
CA LEU A 190 22.09 11.60 4.40
C LEU A 190 21.50 12.91 4.95
N SER A 191 20.57 12.82 5.91
CA SER A 191 20.00 14.02 6.54
C SER A 191 21.04 14.80 7.36
N GLU A 192 22.00 14.11 7.98
CA GLU A 192 23.10 14.73 8.72
C GLU A 192 24.12 15.36 7.78
N LEU A 193 24.46 14.72 6.66
CA LEU A 193 25.30 15.32 5.60
C LEU A 193 24.70 16.64 5.10
N ALA A 194 23.40 16.66 4.81
CA ALA A 194 22.71 17.88 4.39
C ALA A 194 22.68 18.98 5.48
N LYS A 195 22.85 18.64 6.76
CA LYS A 195 23.03 19.63 7.84
C LYS A 195 24.48 20.16 7.83
N ILE A 196 25.46 19.26 7.78
CA ILE A 196 26.88 19.62 7.75
C ILE A 196 27.20 20.49 6.53
N GLU A 197 26.65 20.17 5.35
CA GLU A 197 26.83 20.98 4.14
C GLU A 197 26.32 22.41 4.30
N ARG A 198 25.16 22.59 4.95
CA ARG A 198 24.64 23.93 5.28
C ARG A 198 25.53 24.66 6.28
N ASP A 199 26.06 23.94 7.26
CA ASP A 199 26.96 24.51 8.26
C ASP A 199 28.33 24.89 7.65
N ILE A 200 28.86 24.09 6.71
CA ILE A 200 30.05 24.42 5.92
C ILE A 200 29.80 25.71 5.13
N ALA A 201 28.70 25.80 4.40
CA ALA A 201 28.37 27.01 3.62
C ALA A 201 28.26 28.27 4.49
N GLN A 202 27.73 28.15 5.71
CA GLN A 202 27.69 29.25 6.69
C GLN A 202 29.10 29.62 7.20
N ALA A 203 29.94 28.63 7.51
CA ALA A 203 31.31 28.87 7.96
C ALA A 203 32.19 29.48 6.84
N GLU A 204 32.00 29.06 5.58
CA GLU A 204 32.61 29.70 4.40
C GLU A 204 32.13 31.14 4.21
N GLY A 205 30.86 31.44 4.57
CA GLY A 205 30.34 32.80 4.65
C GLY A 205 31.15 33.65 5.63
N PHE A 206 31.38 33.15 6.84
CA PHE A 206 32.20 33.84 7.84
C PHE A 206 33.66 34.03 7.41
N GLU A 207 34.30 33.03 6.77
CA GLU A 207 35.66 33.19 6.22
C GLU A 207 35.72 34.28 5.14
N ARG A 208 34.74 34.30 4.22
CA ARG A 208 34.66 35.35 3.20
C ARG A 208 34.47 36.73 3.83
N GLU A 209 33.53 36.87 4.75
CA GLU A 209 33.31 38.12 5.49
C GLU A 209 34.61 38.56 6.20
N LEU A 210 35.31 37.63 6.86
CA LEU A 210 36.57 37.90 7.59
C LEU A 210 37.68 38.38 6.66
N SER A 211 37.80 37.78 5.47
CA SER A 211 38.77 38.18 4.45
C SER A 211 38.51 39.58 3.88
N SER A 212 37.23 39.99 3.81
CA SER A 212 36.81 41.30 3.31
C SER A 212 36.76 42.41 4.36
N ALA A 213 36.86 42.07 5.65
CA ALA A 213 36.73 43.02 6.75
C ALA A 213 37.95 43.96 6.82
N MET A 214 37.67 45.27 6.83
CA MET A 214 38.69 46.32 6.77
C MET A 214 39.16 46.76 8.16
N THR A 215 38.34 46.54 9.19
CA THR A 215 38.64 46.97 10.56
C THR A 215 38.73 45.82 11.55
N SER A 216 39.53 46.01 12.61
CA SER A 216 39.63 45.03 13.71
C SER A 216 38.29 44.82 14.44
N ARG A 217 37.43 45.85 14.47
CA ARG A 217 36.08 45.76 15.08
C ARG A 217 35.14 44.86 14.27
N GLU A 218 35.15 44.97 12.94
CA GLU A 218 34.38 44.09 12.05
C GLU A 218 34.85 42.64 12.19
N LYS A 219 36.17 42.40 12.19
CA LYS A 219 36.74 41.07 12.40
C LYS A 219 36.32 40.47 13.74
N ALA A 220 36.34 41.26 14.82
CA ALA A 220 35.87 40.81 16.14
C ALA A 220 34.37 40.44 16.13
N MET A 221 33.52 41.21 15.45
CA MET A 221 32.09 40.90 15.33
C MET A 221 31.83 39.62 14.53
N ILE A 222 32.61 39.35 13.48
CA ILE A 222 32.53 38.12 12.69
C ILE A 222 32.94 36.91 13.55
N HIS A 223 34.05 37.02 14.30
CA HIS A 223 34.45 35.98 15.24
C HIS A 223 33.38 35.71 16.31
N GLN A 224 32.73 36.76 16.84
CA GLN A 224 31.64 36.61 17.82
C GLN A 224 30.40 35.92 17.22
N ARG A 225 30.03 36.26 15.98
CA ARG A 225 28.92 35.60 15.26
C ARG A 225 29.23 34.13 14.98
N CYS A 226 30.47 33.83 14.60
CA CYS A 226 30.95 32.46 14.40
C CYS A 226 30.92 31.66 15.72
N GLU A 227 31.41 32.24 16.81
CA GLU A 227 31.38 31.66 18.16
C GLU A 227 29.95 31.38 18.62
N ALA A 228 29.02 32.32 18.42
CA ALA A 228 27.62 32.13 18.79
C ALA A 228 26.94 30.99 18.02
N ARG A 229 27.32 30.78 16.74
CA ARG A 229 26.74 29.74 15.89
C ARG A 229 27.37 28.37 16.11
N PHE A 230 28.70 28.31 16.25
CA PHE A 230 29.50 27.08 16.19
C PHE A 230 30.30 26.78 17.46
N GLN A 231 30.18 27.60 18.50
CA GLN A 231 30.96 27.51 19.75
C GLN A 231 32.47 27.54 19.51
N ASN A 232 32.87 28.18 18.40
CA ASN A 232 34.25 28.45 18.06
C ASN A 232 34.30 29.65 17.13
N GLY A 233 34.98 30.71 17.56
CA GLY A 233 35.04 31.98 16.87
C GLY A 233 35.95 31.96 15.66
N ARG A 234 36.76 30.91 15.43
CA ARG A 234 37.70 30.80 14.30
C ARG A 234 37.04 30.05 13.13
N PRO A 235 36.58 30.74 12.07
CA PRO A 235 35.82 30.08 11.00
C PRO A 235 36.63 28.98 10.28
N GLY A 236 37.93 29.18 10.05
CA GLY A 236 38.81 28.16 9.47
C GLY A 236 38.97 26.89 10.33
N ALA A 237 38.95 27.01 11.67
CA ALA A 237 38.96 25.84 12.55
C ALA A 237 37.62 25.09 12.50
N VAL A 238 36.51 25.83 12.42
CA VAL A 238 35.16 25.27 12.21
C VAL A 238 35.10 24.51 10.87
N LEU A 239 35.58 25.11 9.79
CA LEU A 239 35.62 24.48 8.46
C LEU A 239 36.44 23.19 8.45
N SER A 240 37.64 23.20 9.05
CA SER A 240 38.49 22.00 9.11
C SER A 240 37.77 20.85 9.83
N ARG A 241 37.11 21.14 10.97
CA ARG A 241 36.32 20.17 11.73
C ARG A 241 35.15 19.63 10.90
N LEU A 242 34.31 20.53 10.35
CA LEU A 242 33.13 20.15 9.57
C LEU A 242 33.50 19.34 8.32
N ASN A 243 34.57 19.70 7.61
CA ASN A 243 35.08 18.94 6.46
C ASN A 243 35.62 17.56 6.85
N GLY A 244 36.16 17.41 8.07
CA GLY A 244 36.54 16.11 8.62
C GLY A 244 35.33 15.23 8.91
N GLU A 245 34.32 15.82 9.57
CA GLU A 245 33.04 15.16 9.88
C GLU A 245 32.29 14.74 8.61
N GLN A 246 32.19 15.63 7.61
CA GLN A 246 31.58 15.35 6.31
C GLN A 246 32.25 14.15 5.63
N ARG A 247 33.59 14.14 5.53
CA ARG A 247 34.33 13.02 4.91
C ARG A 247 34.18 11.70 5.65
N LYS A 248 34.03 11.73 6.97
CA LYS A 248 33.75 10.52 7.76
C LYS A 248 32.33 10.03 7.47
N LEU A 249 31.35 10.91 7.62
CA LEU A 249 29.94 10.57 7.46
C LEU A 249 29.60 10.13 6.03
N GLN A 250 30.24 10.72 5.01
CA GLN A 250 30.09 10.31 3.62
C GLN A 250 30.55 8.85 3.43
N ARG A 251 31.74 8.50 3.93
CA ARG A 251 32.25 7.12 3.86
C ARG A 251 31.34 6.13 4.58
N ASP A 252 30.77 6.53 5.71
CA ASP A 252 29.84 5.69 6.46
C ASP A 252 28.50 5.54 5.71
N ALA A 253 28.01 6.61 5.07
CA ALA A 253 26.82 6.58 4.21
C ALA A 253 27.04 5.67 2.98
N ASP A 254 28.20 5.74 2.33
CA ASP A 254 28.56 4.90 1.18
C ASP A 254 28.59 3.41 1.56
N LYS A 255 29.16 3.08 2.74
CA LYS A 255 29.14 1.71 3.28
C LYS A 255 27.72 1.20 3.52
N LEU A 256 26.87 2.03 4.14
CA LEU A 256 25.46 1.68 4.38
C LEU A 256 24.70 1.51 3.06
N GLN A 257 24.97 2.35 2.06
CA GLN A 257 24.37 2.25 0.74
C GLN A 257 24.78 0.96 0.04
N SER A 258 26.07 0.60 0.07
CA SER A 258 26.56 -0.66 -0.50
C SER A 258 25.89 -1.86 0.15
N ARG A 259 25.85 -1.89 1.49
CA ARG A 259 25.18 -2.96 2.24
C ARG A 259 23.69 -3.07 1.88
N LEU A 260 23.00 -1.93 1.73
CA LEU A 260 21.59 -1.90 1.35
C LEU A 260 21.37 -2.42 -0.09
N LYS A 261 22.29 -2.10 -1.01
CA LYS A 261 22.26 -2.61 -2.39
C LYS A 261 22.37 -4.14 -2.41
N ASP A 262 23.27 -4.70 -1.61
CA ASP A 262 23.46 -6.15 -1.52
C ASP A 262 22.23 -6.84 -0.93
N ILE A 263 21.68 -6.29 0.15
CA ILE A 263 20.43 -6.80 0.76
C ILE A 263 19.29 -6.82 -0.24
N ILE A 264 19.13 -5.75 -1.04
CA ILE A 264 18.02 -5.66 -2.00
C ILE A 264 18.17 -6.66 -3.15
N ARG A 265 19.40 -6.90 -3.62
CA ARG A 265 19.68 -7.95 -4.60
C ARG A 265 19.29 -9.34 -4.11
N LEU A 266 19.56 -9.63 -2.84
CA LEU A 266 19.15 -10.87 -2.18
C LEU A 266 17.62 -10.99 -2.08
N LEU A 267 16.97 -9.92 -1.64
CA LEU A 267 15.51 -9.86 -1.47
C LEU A 267 14.75 -10.00 -2.78
N ASP A 268 15.27 -9.43 -3.87
CA ASP A 268 14.68 -9.57 -5.21
C ASP A 268 14.85 -10.98 -5.80
N LYS A 269 15.35 -11.96 -5.00
CA LYS A 269 15.51 -13.38 -5.35
C LYS A 269 16.17 -13.58 -6.71
N GLN A 270 17.14 -12.73 -7.03
CA GLN A 270 17.94 -12.94 -8.23
C GLN A 270 18.78 -14.21 -8.11
N ILE A 271 19.10 -14.67 -6.89
CA ILE A 271 19.97 -15.83 -6.68
C ILE A 271 19.22 -17.15 -6.86
N LYS A 272 19.44 -17.83 -7.98
CA LYS A 272 18.91 -19.16 -8.30
C LYS A 272 19.98 -20.24 -8.18
N THR A 273 21.20 -19.90 -8.55
CA THR A 273 22.33 -20.82 -8.66
C THR A 273 23.46 -20.35 -7.76
N LEU A 274 24.06 -21.26 -7.01
CA LEU A 274 25.26 -21.01 -6.20
C LEU A 274 26.41 -21.85 -6.74
N ILE A 275 27.49 -21.18 -7.14
CA ILE A 275 28.73 -21.79 -7.62
C ILE A 275 29.75 -21.64 -6.51
N ILE A 276 30.14 -22.76 -5.91
CA ILE A 276 30.98 -22.78 -4.71
C ILE A 276 32.41 -23.08 -5.12
N ASP A 277 33.32 -22.21 -4.72
CA ASP A 277 34.75 -22.51 -4.69
C ASP A 277 35.02 -23.49 -3.55
N GLY A 278 35.06 -24.78 -3.89
CA GLY A 278 35.25 -25.86 -2.95
C GLY A 278 36.63 -25.82 -2.29
N ASN A 279 37.65 -25.37 -3.03
CA ASN A 279 39.00 -25.26 -2.51
C ASN A 279 39.08 -24.23 -1.38
N ASN A 280 38.48 -23.06 -1.57
CA ASN A 280 38.51 -21.97 -0.58
C ASN A 280 37.87 -22.36 0.76
N LEU A 281 36.78 -23.14 0.72
CA LEU A 281 36.07 -23.63 1.91
C LEU A 281 36.75 -24.81 2.63
N CYS A 282 37.81 -25.38 2.06
CA CYS A 282 38.59 -26.44 2.70
C CYS A 282 39.65 -25.91 3.70
N TYR A 283 39.73 -24.59 3.89
CA TYR A 283 40.72 -23.96 4.76
C TYR A 283 40.08 -23.06 5.80
N GLU A 284 40.54 -23.21 7.03
CA GLU A 284 40.26 -22.30 8.13
C GLU A 284 41.39 -21.26 8.25
N PRO A 285 41.11 -19.95 8.38
CA PRO A 285 42.12 -18.94 8.59
C PRO A 285 42.84 -19.09 9.95
N MET A 286 44.17 -18.91 9.97
CA MET A 286 44.99 -18.88 11.21
C MET A 286 45.68 -17.53 11.40
N GLU A 287 46.06 -17.21 12.66
CA GLU A 287 46.68 -15.94 13.07
C GLU A 287 47.99 -15.59 12.32
N GLN A 288 48.68 -16.56 11.73
CA GLN A 288 49.96 -16.37 11.02
C GLN A 288 49.84 -16.45 9.48
N GLY A 289 48.64 -16.32 8.94
CA GLY A 289 48.40 -16.18 7.50
C GLY A 289 48.45 -17.47 6.67
N LYS A 290 48.74 -18.63 7.26
CA LYS A 290 48.60 -19.94 6.59
C LYS A 290 47.34 -20.64 7.07
N GLY A 291 46.38 -20.86 6.17
CA GLY A 291 45.13 -21.54 6.50
C GLY A 291 45.35 -23.01 6.89
N ARG A 292 44.63 -23.48 7.92
CA ARG A 292 44.59 -24.90 8.30
C ARG A 292 43.66 -25.65 7.36
N PHE A 293 44.15 -26.70 6.72
CA PHE A 293 43.30 -27.59 5.93
C PHE A 293 42.36 -28.37 6.86
N ILE A 294 41.05 -28.20 6.66
CA ILE A 294 39.99 -28.87 7.43
C ILE A 294 39.30 -29.98 6.60
N GLY A 295 39.83 -30.27 5.42
CA GLY A 295 39.20 -31.19 4.47
C GLY A 295 37.83 -30.68 4.04
N LEU A 296 36.89 -31.61 3.84
CA LEU A 296 35.54 -31.32 3.34
C LEU A 296 34.51 -31.01 4.45
N ALA A 297 34.94 -30.79 5.70
CA ALA A 297 34.02 -30.67 6.84
C ALA A 297 33.00 -29.53 6.67
N ALA A 298 33.45 -28.32 6.37
CA ALA A 298 32.58 -27.18 6.13
C ALA A 298 31.63 -27.40 4.95
N LEU A 299 32.14 -27.97 3.85
CA LEU A 299 31.35 -28.27 2.65
C LEU A 299 30.26 -29.31 2.92
N LYS A 300 30.56 -30.38 3.69
CA LYS A 300 29.58 -31.41 4.06
C LYS A 300 28.41 -30.86 4.85
N ALA A 301 28.63 -29.84 5.67
CA ALA A 301 27.55 -29.18 6.39
C ALA A 301 26.80 -28.16 5.52
N LEU A 302 27.54 -27.41 4.70
CA LEU A 302 27.01 -26.28 3.93
C LEU A 302 26.20 -26.72 2.70
N VAL A 303 26.72 -27.64 1.90
CA VAL A 303 26.14 -28.01 0.59
C VAL A 303 24.72 -28.59 0.73
N PRO A 304 24.44 -29.54 1.63
CA PRO A 304 23.08 -30.06 1.80
C PRO A 304 22.09 -28.99 2.28
N HIS A 305 22.56 -28.02 3.06
CA HIS A 305 21.72 -26.91 3.52
C HIS A 305 21.37 -25.96 2.38
N LEU A 306 22.36 -25.58 1.57
CA LEU A 306 22.16 -24.69 0.42
C LEU A 306 21.28 -25.33 -0.65
N SER A 307 21.44 -26.63 -0.89
CA SER A 307 20.71 -27.36 -1.94
C SER A 307 19.20 -27.47 -1.68
N LYS A 308 18.72 -27.14 -0.47
CA LYS A 308 17.28 -27.04 -0.16
C LYS A 308 16.60 -25.87 -0.88
N SER A 309 17.36 -24.84 -1.22
CA SER A 309 16.83 -23.56 -1.72
C SER A 309 17.47 -23.09 -3.02
N TYR A 310 18.63 -23.66 -3.41
CA TYR A 310 19.42 -23.22 -4.56
C TYR A 310 19.92 -24.40 -5.38
N ASN A 311 20.12 -24.17 -6.68
CA ASN A 311 20.90 -25.09 -7.50
C ASN A 311 22.38 -24.90 -7.16
N VAL A 312 23.03 -25.92 -6.60
CA VAL A 312 24.42 -25.83 -6.15
C VAL A 312 25.36 -26.50 -7.14
N THR A 313 26.37 -25.77 -7.60
CA THR A 313 27.53 -26.31 -8.31
C THR A 313 28.74 -26.17 -7.42
N LEU A 314 29.44 -27.26 -7.14
CA LEU A 314 30.66 -27.28 -6.33
C LEU A 314 31.85 -27.49 -7.25
N MET A 315 32.75 -26.52 -7.31
CA MET A 315 33.91 -26.56 -8.19
C MET A 315 35.20 -26.70 -7.38
N PHE A 316 36.09 -27.58 -7.81
CA PHE A 316 37.40 -27.77 -7.20
C PHE A 316 38.54 -27.57 -8.21
N ASP A 317 39.67 -27.07 -7.72
CA ASP A 317 40.92 -27.11 -8.48
C ASP A 317 41.41 -28.55 -8.68
N PRO A 318 42.24 -28.79 -9.72
CA PRO A 318 42.79 -30.12 -10.02
C PRO A 318 43.56 -30.74 -8.85
N GLY A 319 44.23 -29.91 -8.03
CA GLY A 319 45.05 -30.34 -6.90
C GLY A 319 44.27 -30.98 -5.74
N ILE A 320 42.95 -30.83 -5.69
CA ILE A 320 42.15 -31.36 -4.57
C ILE A 320 42.23 -32.89 -4.47
N ARG A 321 42.33 -33.57 -5.61
CA ARG A 321 42.37 -35.04 -5.71
C ARG A 321 43.51 -35.62 -4.90
N GLN A 322 44.71 -35.08 -5.12
CA GLN A 322 45.92 -35.51 -4.41
C GLN A 322 45.82 -35.19 -2.92
N ARG A 323 45.24 -34.04 -2.57
CA ARG A 323 45.17 -33.57 -1.19
C ARG A 323 44.18 -34.37 -0.34
N LEU A 324 43.08 -34.82 -0.93
CA LEU A 324 42.07 -35.65 -0.27
C LEU A 324 42.29 -37.15 -0.48
N SER A 325 43.17 -37.54 -1.41
CA SER A 325 43.32 -38.93 -1.88
C SER A 325 41.99 -39.51 -2.41
N LEU A 326 41.25 -38.70 -3.16
CA LEU A 326 39.95 -39.05 -3.76
C LEU A 326 39.97 -38.82 -5.28
N ASP A 327 39.21 -39.64 -6.01
CA ASP A 327 38.91 -39.40 -7.42
C ASP A 327 37.62 -38.58 -7.60
N ASP A 328 37.32 -38.21 -8.85
CA ASP A 328 36.15 -37.39 -9.19
C ASP A 328 34.83 -38.09 -8.86
N PHE A 329 34.80 -39.42 -8.95
CA PHE A 329 33.62 -40.21 -8.65
C PHE A 329 33.32 -40.16 -7.15
N ALA A 330 34.32 -40.42 -6.31
CA ALA A 330 34.19 -40.33 -4.86
C ALA A 330 33.79 -38.92 -4.40
N LEU A 331 34.35 -37.87 -5.02
CA LEU A 331 33.95 -36.49 -4.72
C LEU A 331 32.48 -36.21 -5.08
N LYS A 332 31.99 -36.75 -6.19
CA LYS A 332 30.57 -36.65 -6.58
C LYS A 332 29.66 -37.40 -5.63
N GLU A 333 30.02 -38.62 -5.23
CA GLU A 333 29.22 -39.40 -4.27
C GLU A 333 29.10 -38.72 -2.90
N MET A 334 30.09 -37.92 -2.50
CA MET A 334 30.06 -37.18 -1.25
C MET A 334 29.07 -36.00 -1.23
N PHE A 335 28.66 -35.50 -2.39
CA PHE A 335 27.76 -34.35 -2.53
C PHE A 335 26.70 -34.63 -3.60
N PRO A 336 25.80 -35.62 -3.37
CA PRO A 336 24.82 -36.02 -4.37
C PRO A 336 23.78 -34.93 -4.65
N GLU A 337 23.61 -33.97 -3.74
CA GLU A 337 22.67 -32.86 -3.92
C GLU A 337 23.22 -31.71 -4.79
N ALA A 338 24.52 -31.75 -5.16
CA ALA A 338 25.18 -30.71 -5.91
C ALA A 338 25.83 -31.25 -7.20
N ASN A 339 25.97 -30.37 -8.18
CA ASN A 339 26.78 -30.66 -9.37
C ASN A 339 28.26 -30.46 -9.04
N VAL A 340 29.02 -31.54 -8.87
CA VAL A 340 30.45 -31.46 -8.56
C VAL A 340 31.30 -31.48 -9.83
N ILE A 341 32.14 -30.46 -9.99
CA ILE A 341 33.06 -30.29 -11.11
C ILE A 341 34.49 -30.18 -10.56
N VAL A 342 35.41 -31.02 -11.05
CA VAL A 342 36.84 -30.89 -10.77
C VAL A 342 37.50 -30.41 -12.05
N MET A 343 38.18 -29.27 -11.97
CA MET A 343 38.75 -28.63 -13.15
C MET A 343 39.90 -29.46 -13.76
N PRO A 344 40.12 -29.37 -15.09
CA PRO A 344 41.30 -29.95 -15.73
C PRO A 344 42.61 -29.28 -15.27
N PRO A 345 43.75 -29.99 -15.22
CA PRO A 345 45.04 -29.45 -14.78
C PRO A 345 45.49 -28.15 -15.46
N GLU A 346 45.05 -27.94 -16.70
CA GLU A 346 45.45 -26.83 -17.56
C GLU A 346 44.62 -25.55 -17.33
N ILE A 347 43.50 -25.65 -16.59
CA ILE A 347 42.56 -24.55 -16.36
C ILE A 347 42.51 -24.21 -14.88
N LYS A 348 42.66 -22.93 -14.54
CA LYS A 348 42.50 -22.45 -13.16
C LYS A 348 41.02 -22.51 -12.75
N ALA A 349 40.71 -22.94 -11.53
CA ALA A 349 39.31 -22.94 -11.09
C ALA A 349 38.69 -21.54 -11.07
N ASP A 350 39.48 -20.49 -10.83
CA ASP A 350 39.01 -19.10 -10.87
C ASP A 350 38.29 -18.75 -12.18
N GLU A 351 38.87 -19.16 -13.32
CA GLU A 351 38.28 -18.92 -14.65
C GLU A 351 37.00 -19.76 -14.82
N GLY A 352 37.03 -21.02 -14.39
CA GLY A 352 35.85 -21.90 -14.42
C GLY A 352 34.69 -21.41 -13.56
N LEU A 353 34.97 -20.87 -12.37
CA LEU A 353 34.00 -20.31 -11.44
C LEU A 353 33.26 -19.12 -12.06
N LEU A 354 34.02 -18.19 -12.68
CA LEU A 354 33.46 -17.00 -13.30
C LEU A 354 32.71 -17.33 -14.60
N ALA A 355 33.27 -18.22 -15.44
CA ALA A 355 32.63 -18.68 -16.67
C ALA A 355 31.28 -19.39 -16.39
N ALA A 356 31.21 -20.20 -15.33
CA ALA A 356 29.96 -20.84 -14.91
C ALA A 356 28.88 -19.82 -14.49
N ALA A 357 29.27 -18.61 -14.10
CA ALA A 357 28.37 -17.52 -13.68
C ALA A 357 28.13 -16.46 -14.78
N GLU A 358 28.77 -16.59 -15.94
CA GLU A 358 28.82 -15.54 -16.98
C GLU A 358 27.44 -15.25 -17.57
N PHE A 359 26.72 -16.30 -17.98
CA PHE A 359 25.46 -16.19 -18.72
C PHE A 359 24.20 -16.27 -17.85
N ASP A 360 24.34 -16.68 -16.58
CA ASP A 360 23.23 -16.73 -15.63
C ASP A 360 23.31 -15.54 -14.68
N THR A 361 22.45 -14.54 -14.89
CA THR A 361 22.33 -13.36 -14.01
C THR A 361 21.92 -13.72 -12.59
N GLY A 362 21.37 -14.92 -12.40
CA GLY A 362 21.01 -15.46 -11.10
C GLY A 362 22.03 -16.41 -10.48
N ALA A 363 23.18 -16.61 -11.11
CA ALA A 363 24.28 -17.39 -10.55
C ALA A 363 25.18 -16.50 -9.68
N TYR A 364 25.55 -17.00 -8.50
CA TYR A 364 26.44 -16.30 -7.58
C TYR A 364 27.58 -17.21 -7.17
N VAL A 365 28.78 -16.64 -7.11
CA VAL A 365 30.00 -17.37 -6.75
C VAL A 365 30.25 -17.22 -5.25
N ILE A 366 30.49 -18.31 -4.53
CA ILE A 366 30.93 -18.28 -3.12
C ILE A 366 32.44 -18.51 -3.10
N SER A 367 33.22 -17.44 -2.87
CA SER A 367 34.68 -17.50 -2.71
C SER A 367 35.21 -16.26 -1.98
N ASN A 368 36.26 -16.43 -1.17
CA ASN A 368 36.98 -15.30 -0.60
C ASN A 368 37.98 -14.66 -1.56
N ASP A 369 38.23 -15.23 -2.73
CA ASP A 369 39.05 -14.58 -3.76
C ASP A 369 38.37 -13.31 -4.31
N HIS A 370 39.18 -12.28 -4.52
CA HIS A 370 38.75 -11.01 -5.11
C HIS A 370 38.68 -11.05 -6.64
N PHE A 371 39.24 -12.09 -7.27
CA PHE A 371 39.32 -12.22 -8.74
C PHE A 371 39.89 -10.96 -9.40
N ALA A 372 40.96 -10.41 -8.79
CA ALA A 372 41.54 -9.12 -9.20
C ALA A 372 42.07 -9.14 -10.65
N ASP A 373 42.38 -10.33 -11.17
CA ASP A 373 42.84 -10.55 -12.55
C ASP A 373 41.69 -10.58 -13.58
N TYR A 374 40.43 -10.62 -13.13
CA TYR A 374 39.23 -10.72 -13.97
C TYR A 374 38.17 -9.63 -13.68
N PRO A 375 38.55 -8.33 -13.63
CA PRO A 375 37.62 -7.25 -13.28
C PRO A 375 36.51 -7.05 -14.32
N GLU A 376 36.70 -7.54 -15.55
CA GLU A 376 35.74 -7.46 -16.65
C GLU A 376 34.61 -8.48 -16.55
N GLN A 377 34.76 -9.54 -15.76
CA GLN A 377 33.79 -10.62 -15.67
C GLN A 377 32.46 -10.13 -15.05
N PRO A 378 31.28 -10.50 -15.62
CA PRO A 378 30.00 -10.01 -15.14
C PRO A 378 29.76 -10.26 -13.65
N ALA A 379 30.15 -11.43 -13.15
CA ALA A 379 29.99 -11.79 -11.74
C ALA A 379 30.79 -10.87 -10.80
N VAL A 380 31.93 -10.35 -11.26
CA VAL A 380 32.77 -9.40 -10.51
C VAL A 380 32.19 -7.99 -10.60
N GLN A 381 31.88 -7.51 -11.81
CA GLN A 381 31.32 -6.17 -12.04
C GLN A 381 30.00 -5.94 -11.30
N GLU A 382 29.18 -6.98 -11.23
CA GLU A 382 27.87 -6.92 -10.60
C GLU A 382 27.91 -7.20 -9.10
N ASN A 383 29.08 -7.48 -8.51
CA ASN A 383 29.27 -7.97 -7.14
C ASN A 383 28.42 -9.22 -6.83
N ARG A 384 28.44 -10.21 -7.73
CA ARG A 384 27.82 -11.54 -7.54
C ARG A 384 28.77 -12.56 -6.87
N VAL A 385 29.82 -12.08 -6.22
CA VAL A 385 30.75 -12.89 -5.43
C VAL A 385 30.42 -12.74 -3.94
N LEU A 386 29.96 -13.82 -3.32
CA LEU A 386 29.61 -13.93 -1.92
C LEU A 386 30.81 -14.40 -1.10
N LYS A 387 31.08 -13.68 -0.01
CA LYS A 387 32.17 -14.00 0.92
C LYS A 387 31.69 -14.94 2.02
N HIS A 388 32.60 -15.79 2.50
CA HIS A 388 32.32 -16.72 3.57
C HIS A 388 33.37 -16.62 4.67
N ILE A 389 32.99 -16.98 5.89
CA ILE A 389 33.90 -17.06 7.03
C ILE A 389 33.86 -18.50 7.56
N VAL A 390 35.01 -19.15 7.55
CA VAL A 390 35.20 -20.47 8.17
C VAL A 390 35.70 -20.23 9.60
N HIS A 391 34.88 -20.56 10.58
CA HIS A 391 35.20 -20.57 12.01
C HIS A 391 35.58 -22.00 12.44
N PRO A 392 36.22 -22.21 13.61
CA PRO A 392 36.65 -23.55 14.03
C PRO A 392 35.60 -24.66 14.05
N ARG A 393 34.32 -24.30 14.16
CA ARG A 393 33.20 -25.24 14.25
C ARG A 393 31.97 -24.80 13.47
N SER A 394 32.11 -23.79 12.61
CA SER A 394 30.98 -23.32 11.81
C SER A 394 31.43 -22.56 10.56
N VAL A 395 30.58 -22.56 9.55
CA VAL A 395 30.77 -21.77 8.33
C VAL A 395 29.65 -20.74 8.23
N GLN A 396 30.03 -19.50 7.94
CA GLN A 396 29.12 -18.37 7.88
C GLN A 396 29.16 -17.72 6.50
N ILE A 397 27.98 -17.45 5.94
CA ILE A 397 27.81 -16.63 4.73
C ILE A 397 26.82 -15.51 5.10
N HIS A 398 27.35 -14.33 5.42
CA HIS A 398 26.55 -13.24 5.99
C HIS A 398 25.45 -12.79 5.04
N GLN A 399 25.76 -12.70 3.75
CA GLN A 399 24.84 -12.33 2.68
C GLN A 399 23.65 -13.29 2.60
N LEU A 400 23.85 -14.59 2.84
CA LEU A 400 22.77 -15.58 2.85
C LEU A 400 22.13 -15.76 4.24
N GLN A 401 22.58 -15.00 5.25
CA GLN A 401 22.18 -15.16 6.65
C GLN A 401 22.40 -16.58 7.22
N LEU A 402 23.44 -17.25 6.75
CA LEU A 402 23.75 -18.61 7.17
C LEU A 402 24.89 -18.61 8.18
N ASN A 403 24.74 -19.39 9.24
CA ASN A 403 25.81 -19.80 10.14
C ASN A 403 25.55 -21.25 10.54
N ILE A 404 26.31 -22.18 9.95
CA ILE A 404 26.05 -23.62 10.03
C ILE A 404 27.21 -24.29 10.77
N PRO A 405 26.95 -25.05 11.84
CA PRO A 405 28.00 -25.80 12.53
C PRO A 405 28.48 -27.00 11.69
N TYR A 406 29.76 -27.37 11.81
CA TYR A 406 30.35 -28.52 11.12
C TYR A 406 31.39 -29.27 11.95
#